data_AF-A0A150AG45-F1
#
_entry.id   AF-A0A150AG45-F1
#
_cell.length_a   1.000
_cell.length_b   1.000
_cell.length_c   1.000
_cell.angle_alpha   90.00
_cell.angle_beta   90.00
_cell.angle_gamma   90.00
#
_symmetry.space_group_name_H-M   'P 1'
#
loop_
_entity.id
_entity.type
_entity.pdbx_description
1 polymer ?
#
loop_
_entity_poly.entity_id
_entity_poly.type
_entity_poly.pdbx_seq_one_letter_code
_entity_poly.pdbx_strand_id
1 'polypeptide(L)'
;MNKLKTNDLEQEEENLEKIDYSSLITGYDQLDVNNALKFKAKSITKENQVSNQGDVHFRKNEEPIPSWRRWSGDPRKESQWFGSAGVYDEDTFNKAAIYNTEKLNSDAYQTVYQRNAYYEWVQNQIDSKKYNSKWFAAAELVTGFRGVGGSEIPDWNFFSDSKVDSFLQGGNEFLFAENMKNAKDILKDGKLNGHFIDAFGEDQSFDDLTGIKLDFKMVEFEQSKVQEYIKNYKGNDLGEIISGINDLMSSWLGPGEVQDVMKDHFEGGKTFDFKNYKDRVKLGKELIRKLYNEKSN
;
A
#
# COMPACT_ATOMS: atom_id res chain seq x y z
N MET A 1 18.72 -9.57 -40.22
CA MET A 1 17.30 -9.31 -40.52
C MET A 1 16.49 -10.49 -40.01
N ASN A 2 15.84 -10.35 -38.86
CA ASN A 2 14.70 -11.16 -38.44
C ASN A 2 13.87 -10.24 -37.53
N LYS A 3 12.71 -9.78 -38.04
CA LYS A 3 11.73 -9.01 -37.28
C LYS A 3 10.92 -10.02 -36.46
N LEU A 4 11.09 -10.02 -35.14
CA LEU A 4 10.18 -10.70 -34.22
C LEU A 4 9.00 -9.77 -33.93
N LYS A 5 7.82 -10.38 -33.88
CA LYS A 5 6.48 -9.78 -34.01
C LYS A 5 6.07 -9.03 -32.75
N THR A 6 5.63 -7.80 -32.92
CA THR A 6 4.99 -6.91 -31.94
C THR A 6 3.48 -7.18 -31.76
N ASN A 7 2.95 -8.29 -32.28
CA ASN A 7 1.49 -8.50 -32.37
C ASN A 7 0.85 -9.15 -31.15
N ASP A 8 1.61 -9.69 -30.19
CA ASP A 8 1.02 -10.44 -29.07
C ASP A 8 0.71 -9.53 -27.86
N LEU A 9 1.37 -8.37 -27.73
CA LEU A 9 1.13 -7.41 -26.63
C LEU A 9 -0.06 -6.47 -26.91
N GLU A 10 -0.27 -6.06 -28.17
CA GLU A 10 -1.42 -5.22 -28.54
C GLU A 10 -2.75 -5.98 -28.40
N GLN A 11 -2.76 -7.31 -28.52
CA GLN A 11 -3.95 -8.14 -28.33
C GLN A 11 -4.32 -8.37 -26.85
N GLU A 12 -3.39 -8.26 -25.91
CA GLU A 12 -3.69 -8.31 -24.47
C GLU A 12 -4.20 -6.96 -23.94
N GLU A 13 -3.70 -5.83 -24.45
CA GLU A 13 -4.24 -4.50 -24.12
C GLU A 13 -5.67 -4.31 -24.63
N GLU A 14 -5.99 -4.79 -25.85
CA GLU A 14 -7.34 -4.66 -26.42
C GLU A 14 -8.38 -5.56 -25.72
N ASN A 15 -7.95 -6.59 -25.01
CA ASN A 15 -8.83 -7.48 -24.22
C ASN A 15 -9.13 -6.95 -22.81
N LEU A 16 -8.27 -6.08 -22.26
CA LEU A 16 -8.54 -5.42 -20.97
C LEU A 16 -9.53 -4.25 -21.10
N GLU A 17 -9.64 -3.63 -22.28
CA GLU A 17 -10.60 -2.53 -22.54
C GLU A 17 -12.06 -2.99 -22.73
N LYS A 18 -12.33 -4.29 -22.82
CA LYS A 18 -13.68 -4.82 -23.13
C LYS A 18 -14.39 -5.53 -21.99
N ILE A 19 -13.83 -5.55 -20.78
CA ILE A 19 -14.58 -6.03 -19.62
C ILE A 19 -15.45 -4.88 -19.10
N ASP A 20 -16.72 -4.89 -19.48
CA ASP A 20 -17.72 -3.94 -19.00
C ASP A 20 -18.10 -4.24 -17.53
N TYR A 21 -17.37 -3.63 -16.61
CA TYR A 21 -17.64 -3.70 -15.17
C TYR A 21 -18.85 -2.84 -14.74
N SER A 22 -19.55 -2.16 -15.65
CA SER A 22 -20.70 -1.30 -15.32
C SER A 22 -21.89 -2.06 -14.73
N SER A 23 -21.94 -3.38 -14.90
CA SER A 23 -22.98 -4.24 -14.32
C SER A 23 -22.63 -4.78 -12.92
N LEU A 24 -21.40 -4.60 -12.44
CA LEU A 24 -20.89 -5.23 -11.20
C LEU A 24 -20.77 -4.27 -10.01
N ILE A 25 -20.99 -2.97 -10.22
CA ILE A 25 -20.76 -1.94 -9.21
C ILE A 25 -22.07 -1.22 -8.92
N THR A 26 -22.77 -1.67 -7.87
CA THR A 26 -23.82 -0.88 -7.22
C THR A 26 -23.45 -0.74 -5.74
N GLY A 27 -22.99 0.46 -5.34
CA GLY A 27 -22.66 0.76 -3.94
C GLY A 27 -21.53 1.76 -3.75
N TYR A 28 -20.63 1.87 -4.72
CA TYR A 28 -19.70 3.00 -4.88
C TYR A 28 -20.07 3.76 -6.15
N ASP A 29 -19.86 5.07 -6.17
CA ASP A 29 -20.05 5.87 -7.38
C ASP A 29 -19.13 5.28 -8.47
N GLN A 30 -19.69 4.73 -9.54
CA GLN A 30 -18.92 4.11 -10.65
C GLN A 30 -17.88 5.06 -11.23
N LEU A 31 -18.07 6.35 -11.01
CA LEU A 31 -17.14 7.40 -11.33
C LEU A 31 -15.82 7.25 -10.57
N ASP A 32 -15.84 6.83 -9.30
CA ASP A 32 -14.65 6.73 -8.45
C ASP A 32 -13.76 5.55 -8.82
N VAL A 33 -14.33 4.37 -9.08
CA VAL A 33 -13.54 3.19 -9.48
C VAL A 33 -12.90 3.41 -10.86
N ASN A 34 -13.66 3.95 -11.82
CA ASN A 34 -13.15 4.22 -13.16
C ASN A 34 -12.11 5.36 -13.18
N ASN A 35 -12.23 6.34 -12.28
CA ASN A 35 -11.24 7.41 -12.17
C ASN A 35 -9.98 6.95 -11.44
N ALA A 36 -10.07 6.02 -10.47
CA ALA A 36 -8.90 5.40 -9.84
C ALA A 36 -8.09 4.57 -10.84
N LEU A 37 -8.76 3.78 -11.69
CA LEU A 37 -8.11 3.04 -12.78
C LEU A 37 -7.43 3.99 -13.80
N LYS A 38 -8.07 5.13 -14.12
CA LYS A 38 -7.47 6.18 -14.96
C LYS A 38 -6.30 6.91 -14.28
N PHE A 39 -6.31 7.06 -12.96
CA PHE A 39 -5.20 7.63 -12.19
C PHE A 39 -3.97 6.71 -12.28
N LYS A 40 -4.15 5.40 -12.06
CA LYS A 40 -3.09 4.39 -12.23
C LYS A 40 -2.52 4.39 -13.66
N ALA A 41 -3.36 4.51 -14.68
CA ALA A 41 -2.89 4.63 -16.07
C ALA A 41 -2.10 5.93 -16.35
N LYS A 42 -2.46 7.04 -15.68
CA LYS A 42 -1.77 8.33 -15.79
C LYS A 42 -0.46 8.41 -15.03
N SER A 43 -0.33 7.75 -13.87
CA SER A 43 0.93 7.70 -13.12
C SER A 43 1.98 6.87 -13.87
N ILE A 44 1.56 5.75 -14.49
CA ILE A 44 2.42 4.92 -15.36
C ILE A 44 2.91 5.69 -16.61
N THR A 45 2.10 6.58 -17.18
CA THR A 45 2.51 7.36 -18.38
C THR A 45 3.33 8.62 -18.07
N LYS A 46 3.39 9.07 -16.81
CA LYS A 46 4.14 10.27 -16.38
C LYS A 46 5.62 10.01 -16.04
N GLU A 47 6.11 8.77 -16.07
CA GLU A 47 7.52 8.42 -15.83
C GLU A 47 8.53 9.14 -16.77
N ASN A 48 8.08 9.87 -17.79
CA ASN A 48 8.94 10.58 -18.74
C ASN A 48 8.86 12.12 -18.72
N GLN A 49 8.27 12.76 -17.70
CA GLN A 49 8.38 14.23 -17.58
C GLN A 49 8.77 14.68 -16.17
N VAL A 50 10.07 14.86 -15.99
CA VAL A 50 10.66 15.71 -14.95
C VAL A 50 10.13 17.13 -15.15
N SER A 51 9.22 17.59 -14.31
CA SER A 51 8.87 19.01 -14.22
C SER A 51 9.66 19.65 -13.08
N ASN A 52 10.43 20.68 -13.47
CA ASN A 52 11.20 21.52 -12.58
C ASN A 52 10.31 22.11 -11.47
N GLN A 53 10.69 21.86 -10.22
CA GLN A 53 10.22 22.63 -9.07
C GLN A 53 10.59 24.10 -9.25
N GLY A 54 9.60 24.93 -9.55
CA GLY A 54 9.70 26.36 -9.32
C GLY A 54 9.57 26.62 -7.82
N ASP A 55 10.49 27.38 -7.25
CA ASP A 55 10.41 27.92 -5.89
C ASP A 55 9.08 28.64 -5.70
N VAL A 56 8.18 28.05 -4.91
CA VAL A 56 6.98 28.74 -4.46
C VAL A 56 7.15 29.14 -3.01
N HIS A 57 7.55 30.40 -2.81
CA HIS A 57 7.48 31.06 -1.52
C HIS A 57 6.02 31.26 -1.12
N PHE A 58 5.50 30.38 -0.27
CA PHE A 58 4.26 30.63 0.47
C PHE A 58 4.56 31.11 1.88
N ARG A 59 3.79 32.11 2.33
CA ARG A 59 3.88 32.68 3.68
C ARG A 59 3.63 31.58 4.70
N LYS A 60 4.43 31.57 5.76
CA LYS A 60 4.59 30.48 6.73
C LYS A 60 3.33 30.03 7.50
N ASN A 61 2.15 30.61 7.26
CA ASN A 61 0.94 30.45 8.08
C ASN A 61 -0.38 30.49 7.29
N GLU A 62 -0.40 30.22 5.97
CA GLU A 62 -1.66 30.20 5.20
C GLU A 62 -1.95 28.80 4.65
N GLU A 63 -3.14 28.26 4.97
CA GLU A 63 -3.59 26.92 4.60
C GLU A 63 -3.73 26.77 3.07
N PRO A 64 -3.16 25.72 2.46
CA PRO A 64 -3.28 25.50 1.03
C PRO A 64 -4.66 24.96 0.66
N ILE A 65 -5.57 25.85 0.25
CA ILE A 65 -6.88 25.49 -0.30
C ILE A 65 -6.93 25.92 -1.77
N PRO A 66 -7.20 25.00 -2.72
CA PRO A 66 -7.40 25.38 -4.11
C PRO A 66 -8.52 26.42 -4.26
N SER A 67 -8.25 27.46 -5.07
CA SER A 67 -9.11 28.66 -5.17
C SER A 67 -10.55 28.36 -5.58
N TRP A 68 -10.77 27.33 -6.40
CA TRP A 68 -12.10 26.92 -6.86
C TRP A 68 -12.96 26.24 -5.79
N ARG A 69 -12.38 25.83 -4.64
CA ARG A 69 -13.12 25.17 -3.55
C ARG A 69 -13.48 26.09 -2.38
N ARG A 70 -13.13 27.37 -2.43
CA ARG A 70 -13.62 28.39 -1.48
C ARG A 70 -15.10 28.76 -1.67
N TRP A 71 -15.76 28.25 -2.72
CA TRP A 71 -17.08 28.72 -3.16
C TRP A 71 -18.27 27.87 -2.69
N SER A 72 -18.06 26.76 -1.97
CA SER A 72 -19.18 25.90 -1.52
C SER A 72 -18.89 25.10 -0.24
N GLY A 73 -18.57 25.78 0.86
CA GLY A 73 -18.43 25.18 2.20
C GLY A 73 -17.32 25.83 3.05
N ASP A 74 -17.24 25.43 4.31
CA ASP A 74 -16.15 25.86 5.21
C ASP A 74 -14.78 25.43 4.65
N PRO A 75 -13.75 26.29 4.77
CA PRO A 75 -12.36 25.93 4.54
C PRO A 75 -12.02 24.61 5.25
N ARG A 76 -11.52 23.62 4.50
CA ARG A 76 -11.09 22.35 5.09
C ARG A 76 -9.73 22.49 5.76
N LYS A 77 -9.49 21.65 6.77
CA LYS A 77 -8.21 21.60 7.49
C LYS A 77 -7.12 21.00 6.59
N GLU A 78 -5.87 21.41 6.79
CA GLU A 78 -4.68 20.91 6.06
C GLU A 78 -4.54 19.38 6.08
N SER A 79 -5.14 18.71 7.07
CA SER A 79 -5.13 17.27 7.23
C SER A 79 -6.08 16.48 6.33
N GLN A 80 -6.97 17.14 5.58
CA GLN A 80 -8.08 16.48 4.87
C GLN A 80 -7.86 16.44 3.35
N TRP A 81 -7.73 15.25 2.74
CA TRP A 81 -7.98 15.03 1.31
C TRP A 81 -9.35 14.36 1.11
N PHE A 82 -9.97 14.53 -0.06
CA PHE A 82 -11.30 13.95 -0.31
C PHE A 82 -11.20 12.41 -0.45
N GLY A 83 -11.98 11.68 0.34
CA GLY A 83 -12.13 10.22 0.20
C GLY A 83 -12.80 9.77 -1.11
N SER A 84 -13.56 10.65 -1.78
CA SER A 84 -14.18 10.37 -3.10
C SER A 84 -13.69 11.30 -4.24
N ALA A 85 -12.85 12.29 -3.97
CA ALA A 85 -12.45 13.27 -4.99
C ALA A 85 -10.99 13.78 -4.89
N GLY A 86 -10.17 13.13 -4.05
CA GLY A 86 -9.00 13.78 -3.45
C GLY A 86 -7.71 13.02 -3.60
N VAL A 87 -7.79 11.78 -4.09
CA VAL A 87 -6.65 11.13 -4.76
C VAL A 87 -6.46 11.74 -6.17
N TYR A 88 -7.51 12.35 -6.77
CA TYR A 88 -7.47 12.88 -8.14
C TYR A 88 -6.81 14.26 -8.29
N ASP A 89 -6.61 14.98 -7.19
CA ASP A 89 -5.86 16.24 -7.17
C ASP A 89 -4.52 16.00 -6.48
N GLU A 90 -3.53 15.61 -7.29
CA GLU A 90 -2.17 15.26 -6.89
C GLU A 90 -1.56 16.33 -5.98
N ASP A 91 -1.80 17.61 -6.27
CA ASP A 91 -1.28 18.73 -5.46
C ASP A 91 -1.90 18.78 -4.06
N THR A 92 -3.21 18.56 -3.95
CA THR A 92 -3.91 18.55 -2.66
C THR A 92 -3.56 17.32 -1.85
N PHE A 93 -3.50 16.14 -2.48
CA PHE A 93 -3.08 14.91 -1.82
C PHE A 93 -1.65 15.02 -1.28
N ASN A 94 -0.70 15.46 -2.11
CA ASN A 94 0.70 15.60 -1.74
C ASN A 94 0.87 16.52 -0.52
N LYS A 95 0.19 17.66 -0.49
CA LYS A 95 0.26 18.61 0.64
C LYS A 95 -0.29 18.00 1.92
N ALA A 96 -1.45 17.34 1.85
CA ALA A 96 -2.04 16.67 3.00
C ALA A 96 -1.20 15.47 3.47
N ALA A 97 -0.58 14.73 2.57
CA ALA A 97 0.32 13.63 2.89
C ALA A 97 1.57 14.13 3.63
N ILE A 98 2.19 15.24 3.18
CA ILE A 98 3.29 15.90 3.89
C ILE A 98 2.84 16.29 5.30
N TYR A 99 1.74 17.06 5.41
CA TYR A 99 1.24 17.54 6.69
C TYR A 99 0.95 16.38 7.66
N ASN A 100 0.22 15.36 7.20
CA ASN A 100 -0.14 14.22 8.04
C ASN A 100 1.07 13.40 8.44
N THR A 101 2.08 13.26 7.57
CA THR A 101 3.35 12.60 7.93
C THR A 101 4.09 13.39 9.01
N GLU A 102 4.22 14.71 8.86
CA GLU A 102 4.91 15.55 9.84
C GLU A 102 4.23 15.54 11.21
N LYS A 103 2.89 15.53 11.22
CA LYS A 103 2.05 15.52 12.42
C LYS A 103 1.71 14.13 12.94
N LEU A 104 2.10 13.07 12.25
CA LEU A 104 1.74 11.67 12.56
C LEU A 104 0.20 11.48 12.66
N ASN A 105 -0.53 12.10 11.74
CA ASN A 105 -1.99 12.07 11.70
C ASN A 105 -2.48 10.87 10.87
N SER A 106 -2.23 9.67 11.37
CA SER A 106 -2.66 8.40 10.73
C SER A 106 -4.17 8.30 10.57
N ASP A 107 -4.91 8.88 11.51
CA ASP A 107 -6.37 8.84 11.55
C ASP A 107 -7.01 9.66 10.42
N ALA A 108 -6.25 10.43 9.65
CA ALA A 108 -6.77 11.03 8.43
C ALA A 108 -7.06 9.99 7.32
N TYR A 109 -6.47 8.79 7.41
CA TYR A 109 -6.59 7.72 6.42
C TYR A 109 -7.54 6.64 6.93
N GLN A 110 -8.81 6.80 6.57
CA GLN A 110 -9.94 6.02 7.08
C GLN A 110 -10.12 4.68 6.38
N THR A 111 -9.55 4.52 5.18
CA THR A 111 -9.69 3.31 4.38
C THR A 111 -8.33 2.74 3.97
N VAL A 112 -8.24 1.43 3.78
CA VAL A 112 -7.10 0.71 3.21
C VAL A 112 -6.73 1.32 1.86
N TYR A 113 -7.70 1.69 1.03
CA TYR A 113 -7.41 2.40 -0.24
C TYR A 113 -6.63 3.70 -0.02
N GLN A 114 -7.02 4.54 0.96
CA GLN A 114 -6.30 5.78 1.25
C GLN A 114 -4.89 5.50 1.78
N ARG A 115 -4.73 4.47 2.60
CA ARG A 115 -3.43 4.05 3.15
C ARG A 115 -2.52 3.47 2.06
N ASN A 116 -3.08 2.76 1.10
CA ASN A 116 -2.39 2.27 -0.09
C ASN A 116 -1.82 3.42 -0.92
N ALA A 117 -2.66 4.43 -1.24
CA ALA A 117 -2.22 5.64 -1.94
C ALA A 117 -1.13 6.41 -1.17
N TYR A 118 -1.19 6.40 0.17
CA TYR A 118 -0.12 6.96 0.99
C TYR A 118 1.19 6.21 0.82
N TYR A 119 1.18 4.88 0.81
CA TYR A 119 2.40 4.09 0.62
C TYR A 119 3.02 4.33 -0.77
N GLU A 120 2.22 4.39 -1.83
CA GLU A 120 2.67 4.80 -3.16
C GLU A 120 3.36 6.17 -3.10
N TRP A 121 2.71 7.15 -2.46
CA TRP A 121 3.28 8.50 -2.30
C TRP A 121 4.60 8.49 -1.54
N VAL A 122 4.71 7.79 -0.41
CA VAL A 122 5.96 7.70 0.36
C VAL A 122 7.06 7.07 -0.50
N GLN A 123 6.75 6.00 -1.23
CA GLN A 123 7.73 5.35 -2.10
C GLN A 123 8.23 6.30 -3.20
N ASN A 124 7.34 7.09 -3.81
CA ASN A 124 7.72 8.10 -4.79
C ASN A 124 8.65 9.17 -4.19
N GLN A 125 8.40 9.61 -2.96
CA GLN A 125 9.30 10.51 -2.26
C GLN A 125 10.67 9.87 -1.99
N ILE A 126 10.70 8.61 -1.53
CA ILE A 126 11.93 7.83 -1.30
C ILE A 126 12.75 7.69 -2.59
N ASP A 127 12.10 7.38 -3.71
CA ASP A 127 12.74 7.21 -5.01
C ASP A 127 13.30 8.55 -5.53
N SER A 128 12.56 9.64 -5.39
CA SER A 128 13.04 10.99 -5.77
C SER A 128 14.30 11.41 -5.01
N LYS A 129 14.42 10.98 -3.74
CA LYS A 129 15.57 11.24 -2.87
C LYS A 129 16.69 10.20 -3.00
N LYS A 130 16.48 9.14 -3.79
CA LYS A 130 17.42 8.03 -4.01
C LYS A 130 17.86 7.33 -2.72
N TYR A 131 16.96 7.21 -1.75
CA TYR A 131 17.23 6.50 -0.49
C TYR A 131 17.26 4.97 -0.64
N ASN A 132 16.92 4.45 -1.83
CA ASN A 132 17.06 3.06 -2.23
C ASN A 132 16.35 2.06 -1.30
N SER A 133 15.24 2.45 -0.69
CA SER A 133 14.32 1.55 0.03
C SER A 133 13.14 1.18 -0.89
N LYS A 134 12.64 -0.04 -0.76
CA LYS A 134 11.50 -0.61 -1.51
C LYS A 134 10.38 -1.09 -0.59
N TRP A 135 10.49 -0.82 0.72
CA TRP A 135 9.50 -1.31 1.67
C TRP A 135 8.11 -0.71 1.42
N PHE A 136 8.02 0.57 1.09
CA PHE A 136 6.72 1.22 0.85
C PHE A 136 6.08 0.74 -0.46
N ALA A 137 6.87 0.40 -1.49
CA ALA A 137 6.39 -0.30 -2.68
C ALA A 137 5.81 -1.68 -2.33
N ALA A 138 6.47 -2.47 -1.48
CA ALA A 138 5.93 -3.77 -1.07
C ALA A 138 4.64 -3.61 -0.24
N ALA A 139 4.60 -2.61 0.65
CA ALA A 139 3.40 -2.30 1.43
C ALA A 139 2.23 -1.90 0.52
N GLU A 140 2.49 -1.10 -0.53
CA GLU A 140 1.51 -0.77 -1.57
C GLU A 140 1.00 -2.04 -2.28
N LEU A 141 1.88 -2.93 -2.74
CA LEU A 141 1.47 -4.18 -3.40
C LEU A 141 0.51 -5.01 -2.54
N VAL A 142 0.84 -5.16 -1.24
CA VAL A 142 0.04 -5.96 -0.30
C VAL A 142 -1.27 -5.27 0.09
N THR A 143 -1.34 -3.93 0.05
CA THR A 143 -2.54 -3.17 0.41
C THR A 143 -3.41 -2.78 -0.78
N GLY A 144 -2.99 -3.10 -1.99
CA GLY A 144 -3.79 -2.85 -3.19
C GLY A 144 -5.08 -3.66 -3.25
N PHE A 145 -5.90 -3.39 -4.27
CA PHE A 145 -7.20 -4.03 -4.52
C PHE A 145 -7.16 -5.57 -4.51
N ARG A 146 -6.08 -6.18 -5.00
CA ARG A 146 -5.92 -7.64 -5.02
C ARG A 146 -5.32 -8.22 -3.74
N GLY A 147 -4.91 -7.36 -2.80
CA GLY A 147 -4.42 -7.72 -1.48
C GLY A 147 -5.41 -7.32 -0.39
N VAL A 148 -4.93 -6.73 0.70
CA VAL A 148 -5.76 -6.30 1.84
C VAL A 148 -6.80 -5.24 1.43
N GLY A 149 -6.53 -4.42 0.42
CA GLY A 149 -7.49 -3.43 -0.09
C GLY A 149 -8.74 -4.08 -0.70
N GLY A 150 -8.68 -5.36 -1.06
CA GLY A 150 -9.85 -6.12 -1.50
C GLY A 150 -10.92 -6.27 -0.43
N SER A 151 -10.53 -6.24 0.85
CA SER A 151 -11.46 -6.38 1.99
C SER A 151 -12.43 -5.21 2.15
N GLU A 152 -12.21 -4.07 1.49
CA GLU A 152 -13.10 -2.89 1.59
C GLU A 152 -14.15 -2.84 0.48
N ILE A 153 -14.11 -3.78 -0.47
CA ILE A 153 -15.05 -3.83 -1.57
C ILE A 153 -16.30 -4.57 -1.09
N PRO A 154 -17.52 -4.03 -1.31
CA PRO A 154 -18.76 -4.69 -0.92
C PRO A 154 -18.83 -6.05 -1.59
N ASP A 155 -18.72 -7.08 -0.76
CA ASP A 155 -18.42 -8.40 -1.23
C ASP A 155 -19.70 -9.10 -1.72
N TRP A 156 -19.72 -9.49 -3.00
CA TRP A 156 -20.81 -10.31 -3.57
C TRP A 156 -20.62 -11.80 -3.18
N ASN A 157 -20.22 -12.08 -1.94
CA ASN A 157 -19.75 -13.38 -1.44
C ASN A 157 -18.51 -13.95 -2.17
N PHE A 158 -17.61 -13.09 -2.69
CA PHE A 158 -16.47 -13.56 -3.50
C PHE A 158 -15.11 -13.48 -2.79
N PHE A 159 -14.93 -12.63 -1.78
CA PHE A 159 -13.61 -12.22 -1.30
C PHE A 159 -13.28 -12.46 0.18
N SER A 160 -14.22 -12.56 1.12
CA SER A 160 -14.03 -13.24 2.42
C SER A 160 -15.31 -13.23 3.29
N ASP A 161 -15.30 -13.93 4.43
CA ASP A 161 -16.28 -13.71 5.49
C ASP A 161 -16.07 -12.29 6.07
N SER A 162 -17.14 -11.52 6.26
CA SER A 162 -17.14 -10.20 6.93
C SER A 162 -16.19 -10.05 8.14
N LYS A 163 -15.95 -11.14 8.88
CA LYS A 163 -15.02 -11.19 10.02
C LYS A 163 -13.55 -11.14 9.59
N VAL A 164 -13.19 -11.85 8.51
CA VAL A 164 -11.85 -11.84 7.91
C VAL A 164 -11.54 -10.44 7.39
N ASP A 165 -12.47 -9.84 6.65
CA ASP A 165 -12.32 -8.46 6.18
C ASP A 165 -12.11 -7.48 7.33
N SER A 166 -12.98 -7.52 8.34
CA SER A 166 -12.88 -6.64 9.51
C SER A 166 -11.55 -6.81 10.25
N PHE A 167 -11.06 -8.05 10.36
CA PHE A 167 -9.77 -8.35 10.98
C PHE A 167 -8.60 -7.78 10.16
N LEU A 168 -8.63 -7.94 8.83
CA LEU A 168 -7.59 -7.43 7.94
C LEU A 168 -7.58 -5.90 7.89
N GLN A 169 -8.74 -5.26 7.84
CA GLN A 169 -8.89 -3.80 7.89
C GLN A 169 -8.37 -3.22 9.21
N GLY A 170 -8.75 -3.82 10.35
CA GLY A 170 -8.29 -3.40 11.66
C GLY A 170 -6.78 -3.63 11.87
N GLY A 171 -6.24 -4.74 11.35
CA GLY A 171 -4.81 -5.00 11.34
C GLY A 171 -4.04 -3.98 10.49
N ASN A 172 -4.57 -3.64 9.31
CA ASN A 172 -3.97 -2.62 8.45
C ASN A 172 -3.99 -1.22 9.09
N GLU A 173 -5.08 -0.85 9.78
CA GLU A 173 -5.18 0.40 10.54
C GLU A 173 -4.14 0.47 11.65
N PHE A 174 -4.04 -0.60 12.43
CA PHE A 174 -3.06 -0.73 13.50
C PHE A 174 -1.62 -0.55 12.99
N LEU A 175 -1.27 -1.19 11.87
CA LEU A 175 0.06 -1.06 11.27
C LEU A 175 0.31 0.32 10.68
N PHE A 176 -0.70 0.95 10.07
CA PHE A 176 -0.54 2.19 9.34
C PHE A 176 0.00 3.34 10.22
N ALA A 177 -0.46 3.41 11.47
CA ALA A 177 0.05 4.41 12.42
C ALA A 177 1.55 4.25 12.72
N GLU A 178 2.03 3.00 12.84
CA GLU A 178 3.45 2.70 13.03
C GLU A 178 4.25 2.99 11.75
N ASN A 179 3.69 2.63 10.61
CA ASN A 179 4.30 2.80 9.30
C ASN A 179 4.46 4.27 8.92
N MET A 180 3.52 5.14 9.31
CA MET A 180 3.64 6.59 9.16
C MET A 180 4.79 7.18 9.98
N LYS A 181 5.07 6.64 11.18
CA LYS A 181 6.23 7.06 11.98
C LYS A 181 7.52 6.73 11.24
N ASN A 182 7.63 5.51 10.73
CA ASN A 182 8.78 5.07 9.94
C ASN A 182 8.94 5.91 8.65
N ALA A 183 7.82 6.23 7.98
CA ALA A 183 7.82 7.09 6.80
C ALA A 183 8.41 8.47 7.12
N LYS A 184 7.95 9.11 8.20
CA LYS A 184 8.43 10.41 8.65
C LYS A 184 9.95 10.42 8.83
N ASP A 185 10.49 9.39 9.47
CA ASP A 185 11.92 9.30 9.76
C ASP A 185 12.72 9.01 8.48
N ILE A 186 12.32 8.02 7.68
CA ILE A 186 12.99 7.68 6.42
C ILE A 186 12.97 8.85 5.44
N LEU A 187 11.86 9.59 5.33
CA LEU A 187 11.77 10.74 4.43
C LEU A 187 12.70 11.89 4.83
N LYS A 188 13.17 11.94 6.08
CA LYS A 188 14.11 12.96 6.54
C LYS A 188 15.49 12.77 5.93
N ASP A 189 16.09 11.58 6.07
CA ASP A 189 17.50 11.34 5.70
C ASP A 189 17.79 9.93 5.15
N GLY A 190 16.75 9.15 4.85
CA GLY A 190 16.87 7.81 4.27
C GLY A 190 17.20 6.72 5.30
N LYS A 191 17.10 7.03 6.60
CA LYS A 191 17.43 6.11 7.68
C LYS A 191 16.27 5.95 8.63
N LEU A 192 16.30 4.84 9.36
CA LEU A 192 15.49 4.59 10.52
C LEU A 192 16.45 4.24 11.66
N ASN A 193 16.25 4.82 12.83
CA ASN A 193 17.04 4.50 14.02
C ASN A 193 16.10 4.00 15.10
N GLY A 194 16.65 3.25 16.06
CA GLY A 194 15.89 2.72 17.18
C GLY A 194 15.67 1.22 17.11
N HIS A 195 14.81 0.74 18.00
CA HIS A 195 14.73 -0.66 18.36
C HIS A 195 13.29 -1.15 18.47
N PHE A 196 13.09 -2.45 18.29
CA PHE A 196 11.83 -3.13 18.58
C PHE A 196 12.08 -4.53 19.15
N ILE A 197 11.10 -5.03 19.91
CA ILE A 197 11.08 -6.42 20.36
C ILE A 197 10.32 -7.26 19.34
N ASP A 198 10.95 -8.30 18.84
CA ASP A 198 10.30 -9.17 17.85
C ASP A 198 9.30 -10.17 18.47
N ALA A 199 8.65 -10.96 17.62
CA ALA A 199 7.69 -11.98 18.04
C ALA A 199 8.25 -13.04 19.01
N PHE A 200 9.57 -13.23 19.06
CA PHE A 200 10.28 -14.17 19.93
C PHE A 200 10.81 -13.51 21.21
N GLY A 201 10.66 -12.19 21.35
CA GLY A 201 11.13 -11.45 22.51
C GLY A 201 12.57 -10.95 22.37
N GLU A 202 13.16 -11.01 21.16
CA GLU A 202 14.52 -10.54 20.91
C GLU A 202 14.53 -9.06 20.54
N ASP A 203 15.52 -8.32 21.04
CA ASP A 203 15.74 -6.91 20.70
C ASP A 203 16.40 -6.80 19.32
N GLN A 204 15.75 -6.07 18.43
CA GLN A 204 16.14 -5.83 17.05
C GLN A 204 16.37 -4.34 16.84
N SER A 205 17.40 -3.98 16.07
CA SER A 205 17.75 -2.59 15.77
C SER A 205 17.65 -2.27 14.28
N PHE A 206 17.30 -1.02 13.97
CA PHE A 206 17.38 -0.45 12.63
C PHE A 206 18.70 0.28 12.35
N ASP A 207 19.52 0.49 13.39
CA ASP A 207 20.70 1.34 13.31
C ASP A 207 21.66 0.86 12.22
N ASP A 208 22.17 1.82 11.44
CA ASP A 208 23.08 1.64 10.31
C ASP A 208 22.56 0.75 9.16
N LEU A 209 21.27 0.36 9.17
CA LEU A 209 20.66 -0.35 8.06
C LEU A 209 20.20 0.61 6.97
N THR A 210 20.43 0.22 5.72
CA THR A 210 19.97 0.93 4.52
C THR A 210 19.57 -0.07 3.44
N GLY A 211 18.80 0.42 2.45
CA GLY A 211 18.29 -0.36 1.33
C GLY A 211 17.65 -1.68 1.74
N ILE A 212 17.98 -2.77 1.05
CA ILE A 212 17.31 -4.07 1.26
C ILE A 212 17.45 -4.59 2.69
N LYS A 213 18.54 -4.27 3.39
CA LYS A 213 18.73 -4.67 4.79
C LYS A 213 17.77 -3.93 5.71
N LEU A 214 17.58 -2.64 5.48
CA LEU A 214 16.56 -1.84 6.19
C LEU A 214 15.18 -2.40 5.90
N ASP A 215 14.85 -2.65 4.63
CA ASP A 215 13.53 -3.15 4.23
C ASP A 215 13.21 -4.52 4.85
N PHE A 216 14.19 -5.44 4.89
CA PHE A 216 14.02 -6.73 5.56
C PHE A 216 13.78 -6.58 7.07
N LYS A 217 14.43 -5.60 7.70
CA LYS A 217 14.23 -5.33 9.13
C LYS A 217 12.86 -4.68 9.37
N MET A 218 12.41 -3.81 8.46
CA MET A 218 11.05 -3.25 8.50
C MET A 218 9.97 -4.33 8.34
N VAL A 219 10.20 -5.34 7.48
CA VAL A 219 9.31 -6.52 7.41
C VAL A 219 9.23 -7.24 8.76
N GLU A 220 10.37 -7.49 9.42
CA GLU A 220 10.38 -8.13 10.74
C GLU A 220 9.65 -7.30 11.80
N PHE A 221 9.79 -5.98 11.76
CA PHE A 221 9.08 -5.05 12.62
C PHE A 221 7.57 -5.14 12.41
N GLU A 222 7.09 -5.00 11.17
CA GLU A 222 5.66 -5.10 10.85
C GLU A 222 5.09 -6.43 11.27
N GLN A 223 5.79 -7.54 10.98
CA GLN A 223 5.28 -8.86 11.34
C GLN A 223 5.26 -9.09 12.86
N SER A 224 6.12 -8.39 13.61
CA SER A 224 6.07 -8.37 15.07
C SER A 224 4.84 -7.60 15.57
N LYS A 225 4.48 -6.50 14.88
CA LYS A 225 3.24 -5.76 15.13
C LYS A 225 1.99 -6.55 14.75
N VAL A 226 1.99 -7.27 13.62
CA VAL A 226 0.91 -8.22 13.28
C VAL A 226 0.79 -9.29 14.36
N GLN A 227 1.91 -9.79 14.88
CA GLN A 227 1.89 -10.78 15.95
C GLN A 227 1.26 -10.23 17.25
N GLU A 228 1.54 -8.97 17.59
CA GLU A 228 0.92 -8.23 18.70
C GLU A 228 -0.59 -8.09 18.49
N TYR A 229 -1.01 -7.68 17.29
CA TYR A 229 -2.42 -7.56 16.91
C TYR A 229 -3.18 -8.89 17.06
N ILE A 230 -2.63 -9.98 16.51
CA ILE A 230 -3.18 -11.34 16.63
C ILE A 230 -3.30 -11.77 18.10
N LYS A 231 -2.27 -11.53 18.94
CA LYS A 231 -2.28 -11.89 20.37
C LYS A 231 -3.32 -11.10 21.18
N ASN A 232 -3.57 -9.86 20.78
CA ASN A 232 -4.49 -8.97 21.49
C ASN A 232 -5.95 -9.11 21.04
N TYR A 233 -6.22 -9.81 19.93
CA TYR A 233 -7.57 -10.10 19.46
C TYR A 233 -8.38 -10.87 20.52
N LYS A 234 -9.59 -10.38 20.83
CA LYS A 234 -10.45 -10.91 21.91
C LYS A 234 -11.63 -11.76 21.41
N GLY A 235 -11.84 -11.83 20.10
CA GLY A 235 -12.87 -12.68 19.52
C GLY A 235 -12.54 -14.17 19.66
N ASN A 236 -13.56 -15.00 19.78
CA ASN A 236 -13.45 -16.45 19.85
C ASN A 236 -13.33 -17.12 18.47
N ASP A 237 -13.43 -16.33 17.40
CA ASP A 237 -13.43 -16.70 15.99
C ASP A 237 -12.07 -16.50 15.31
N LEU A 238 -11.01 -16.18 16.06
CA LEU A 238 -9.66 -16.03 15.50
C LEU A 238 -9.21 -17.24 14.67
N GLY A 239 -9.55 -18.46 15.10
CA GLY A 239 -9.21 -19.67 14.35
C GLY A 239 -9.86 -19.71 12.96
N GLU A 240 -11.14 -19.32 12.88
CA GLU A 240 -11.90 -19.24 11.62
C GLU A 240 -11.34 -18.15 10.72
N ILE A 241 -11.05 -16.97 11.29
CA ILE A 241 -10.44 -15.84 10.59
C ILE A 241 -9.10 -16.23 9.96
N ILE A 242 -8.21 -16.84 10.74
CA ILE A 242 -6.89 -17.29 10.24
C ILE A 242 -7.06 -18.33 9.13
N SER A 243 -8.00 -19.27 9.26
CA SER A 243 -8.29 -20.24 8.20
C SER A 243 -8.73 -19.53 6.93
N GLY A 244 -9.66 -18.57 7.03
CA GLY A 244 -10.11 -17.78 5.89
C GLY A 244 -8.97 -17.02 5.21
N ILE A 245 -8.07 -16.40 5.98
CA ILE A 245 -6.88 -15.73 5.41
C ILE A 245 -5.98 -16.74 4.68
N ASN A 246 -5.73 -17.91 5.25
CA ASN A 246 -4.91 -18.94 4.60
C ASN A 246 -5.55 -19.43 3.29
N ASP A 247 -6.87 -19.61 3.27
CA ASP A 247 -7.61 -20.02 2.07
C ASP A 247 -7.49 -18.94 0.96
N LEU A 248 -7.58 -17.66 1.32
CA LEU A 248 -7.39 -16.56 0.38
C LEU A 248 -5.96 -16.53 -0.20
N MET A 249 -4.96 -16.74 0.64
CA MET A 249 -3.55 -16.75 0.24
C MET A 249 -3.18 -17.99 -0.60
N SER A 250 -3.97 -19.06 -0.49
CA SER A 250 -3.88 -20.26 -1.33
C SER A 250 -4.63 -20.11 -2.66
N SER A 251 -5.47 -19.08 -2.78
CA SER A 251 -6.27 -18.82 -3.96
C SER A 251 -5.49 -18.00 -4.99
N TRP A 252 -5.81 -18.22 -6.26
CA TRP A 252 -5.26 -17.52 -7.44
C TRP A 252 -5.63 -16.03 -7.54
N LEU A 253 -6.14 -15.41 -6.47
CA LEU A 253 -6.74 -14.06 -6.48
C LEU A 253 -5.82 -12.95 -5.96
N GLY A 254 -4.63 -13.26 -5.45
CA GLY A 254 -3.65 -12.26 -4.98
C GLY A 254 -3.00 -11.41 -6.11
N PRO A 255 -2.24 -10.34 -5.79
CA PRO A 255 -1.39 -9.68 -6.78
C PRO A 255 -0.41 -10.68 -7.42
N GLY A 256 -0.02 -10.47 -8.68
CA GLY A 256 0.83 -11.43 -9.41
C GLY A 256 2.16 -11.72 -8.68
N GLU A 257 2.74 -10.71 -8.06
CA GLU A 257 3.97 -10.80 -7.29
C GLU A 257 3.81 -11.65 -6.02
N VAL A 258 2.65 -11.53 -5.34
CA VAL A 258 2.32 -12.38 -4.18
C VAL A 258 2.09 -13.81 -4.64
N GLN A 259 1.40 -14.02 -5.76
CA GLN A 259 1.18 -15.37 -6.31
C GLN A 259 2.50 -16.04 -6.67
N ASP A 260 3.43 -15.31 -7.29
CA ASP A 260 4.75 -15.83 -7.59
C ASP A 260 5.48 -16.28 -6.32
N VAL A 261 5.50 -15.43 -5.28
CA VAL A 261 6.13 -15.81 -4.00
C VAL A 261 5.43 -17.02 -3.39
N MET A 262 4.09 -17.08 -3.44
CA MET A 262 3.33 -18.23 -2.94
C MET A 262 3.69 -19.51 -3.70
N LYS A 263 3.82 -19.45 -5.02
CA LYS A 263 4.20 -20.57 -5.87
C LYS A 263 5.63 -21.02 -5.60
N ASP A 264 6.57 -20.08 -5.53
CA ASP A 264 8.00 -20.35 -5.44
C ASP A 264 8.43 -20.79 -4.04
N HIS A 265 7.73 -20.33 -3.00
CA HIS A 265 8.17 -20.49 -1.61
C HIS A 265 7.17 -21.17 -0.67
N PHE A 266 5.92 -21.38 -1.10
CA PHE A 266 4.85 -21.93 -0.28
C PHE A 266 3.93 -22.94 -1.01
N GLU A 267 4.42 -23.60 -2.07
CA GLU A 267 3.66 -24.60 -2.85
C GLU A 267 2.29 -24.08 -3.36
N GLY A 268 2.24 -22.81 -3.77
CA GLY A 268 1.01 -22.14 -4.17
C GLY A 268 0.11 -21.79 -2.97
N GLY A 269 0.71 -21.49 -1.82
CA GLY A 269 0.02 -21.13 -0.57
C GLY A 269 -0.29 -22.32 0.34
N LYS A 270 -0.18 -23.57 -0.12
CA LYS A 270 -0.52 -24.78 0.67
C LYS A 270 0.28 -24.92 1.96
N THR A 271 1.54 -24.47 1.97
CA THR A 271 2.40 -24.55 3.15
C THR A 271 2.54 -23.21 3.86
N PHE A 272 1.80 -22.19 3.45
CA PHE A 272 1.79 -20.90 4.12
C PHE A 272 0.80 -20.94 5.29
N ASP A 273 1.24 -20.49 6.46
CA ASP A 273 0.36 -20.26 7.61
C ASP A 273 0.45 -18.80 8.07
N PHE A 274 -0.64 -18.05 7.90
CA PHE A 274 -0.74 -16.67 8.36
C PHE A 274 -0.59 -16.53 9.88
N LYS A 275 -0.80 -17.59 10.67
CA LYS A 275 -0.51 -17.56 12.11
C LYS A 275 0.98 -17.71 12.41
N ASN A 276 1.74 -18.29 11.50
CA ASN A 276 3.17 -18.49 11.65
C ASN A 276 3.91 -17.19 11.35
N TYR A 277 4.68 -16.69 12.33
CA TYR A 277 5.47 -15.47 12.17
C TYR A 277 6.51 -15.60 11.04
N LYS A 278 7.20 -16.74 10.97
CA LYS A 278 8.29 -16.95 10.01
C LYS A 278 7.78 -16.97 8.57
N ASP A 279 6.59 -17.50 8.34
CA ASP A 279 5.98 -17.57 7.01
C ASP A 279 5.64 -16.16 6.52
N ARG A 280 5.01 -15.33 7.37
CA ARG A 280 4.73 -13.92 7.02
C ARG A 280 6.02 -13.12 6.78
N VAL A 281 7.04 -13.30 7.61
CA VAL A 281 8.35 -12.64 7.41
C VAL A 281 9.00 -13.07 6.10
N LYS A 282 8.98 -14.37 5.79
CA LYS A 282 9.52 -14.91 4.54
C LYS A 282 8.77 -14.31 3.34
N LEU A 283 7.44 -14.35 3.34
CA LEU A 283 6.61 -13.73 2.30
C LEU A 283 7.00 -12.27 2.06
N GLY A 284 7.03 -11.45 3.12
CA GLY A 284 7.38 -10.03 3.01
C GLY A 284 8.79 -9.81 2.45
N LYS A 285 9.78 -10.58 2.89
CA LYS A 285 11.15 -10.46 2.38
C LYS A 285 11.29 -10.89 0.91
N GLU A 286 10.59 -11.93 0.47
CA GLU A 286 10.64 -12.34 -0.94
C GLU A 286 9.95 -11.32 -1.86
N LEU A 287 8.85 -10.69 -1.42
CA LEU A 287 8.24 -9.57 -2.15
C LEU A 287 9.22 -8.41 -2.34
N ILE A 288 9.95 -8.05 -1.26
CA ILE A 288 11.01 -7.05 -1.34
C ILE A 288 12.08 -7.48 -2.36
N ARG A 289 12.56 -8.74 -2.31
CA ARG A 289 13.58 -9.20 -3.27
C ARG A 289 13.14 -9.04 -4.72
N LYS A 290 11.88 -9.36 -5.05
CA LYS A 290 11.35 -9.18 -6.41
C LYS A 290 11.43 -7.72 -6.85
N LEU A 291 10.99 -6.78 -6.01
CA LEU A 291 11.06 -5.33 -6.30
C LEU A 291 12.49 -4.81 -6.52
N TYR A 292 13.49 -5.37 -5.83
CA TYR A 292 14.89 -5.01 -6.09
C TYR A 292 15.44 -5.61 -7.39
N ASN A 293 14.97 -6.80 -7.77
CA ASN A 293 15.42 -7.48 -8.98
C ASN A 293 14.79 -6.90 -10.25
N GLU A 294 13.57 -6.39 -10.19
CA GLU A 294 12.87 -5.76 -11.33
C GLU A 294 13.58 -4.50 -11.85
N LYS A 295 14.25 -3.72 -10.98
CA LYS A 295 15.02 -2.53 -11.40
C LYS A 295 16.41 -2.83 -11.99
N SER A 296 16.81 -4.11 -12.07
CA SER A 296 18.12 -4.52 -12.60
C SER A 296 18.09 -4.97 -14.08
N ASN A 297 16.91 -4.97 -14.70
CA ASN A 297 16.69 -5.26 -16.13
C ASN A 297 16.26 -4.00 -16.89
#